data_AF-A0A814Q9D3-F1
#
_entry.id   AF-A0A814Q9D3-F1
#
_cell.length_a   1.000
_cell.length_b   1.000
_cell.length_c   1.000
_cell.angle_alpha   90.00
_cell.angle_beta   90.00
_cell.angle_gamma   90.00
#
_symmetry.space_group_name_H-M   'P 1'
#
loop_
_entity.id
_entity.type
_entity.pdbx_description
1 polymer ?
#
loop_
_entity_poly.entity_id
_entity_poly.type
_entity_poly.pdbx_seq_one_letter_code
_entity_poly.pdbx_strand_id
1 'polypeptide(L)'
;MSLRYARRRRAYHILQTKRVHPEIFQYKIVNNRACENNNSTIDLLIFITSNSRSYERRNAIRRTYGNLNNIFKYSDNALARLEVRILFMINLDENRMKTVLYEQEIFNDIV
;
A
#
# COMPACT_ATOMS: atom_id res chain seq x y z
N MET A 1 -4.71 -14.84 -46.41
CA MET A 1 -4.21 -14.78 -45.02
C MET A 1 -3.46 -13.46 -44.85
N SER A 2 -3.98 -12.52 -44.04
CA SER A 2 -3.56 -11.11 -44.06
C SER A 2 -2.17 -10.87 -43.45
N LEU A 3 -1.32 -10.10 -44.14
CA LEU A 3 -0.01 -9.59 -43.69
C LEU A 3 -0.06 -8.91 -42.29
N ARG A 4 -1.24 -8.43 -41.87
CA ARG A 4 -1.46 -7.83 -40.55
C ARG A 4 -1.40 -8.86 -39.40
N TYR A 5 -1.77 -10.11 -39.67
CA TYR A 5 -1.78 -11.18 -38.67
C TYR A 5 -0.36 -11.65 -38.32
N ALA A 6 0.53 -11.69 -39.32
CA ALA A 6 1.93 -12.08 -39.14
C ALA A 6 2.75 -11.04 -38.35
N ARG A 7 2.46 -9.73 -38.50
CA ARG A 7 3.10 -8.67 -37.71
C ARG A 7 2.74 -8.72 -36.23
N ARG A 8 1.48 -9.04 -35.88
CA ARG A 8 1.07 -9.20 -34.47
C ARG A 8 1.81 -10.34 -33.79
N ARG A 9 1.95 -11.51 -34.43
CA ARG A 9 2.69 -12.63 -33.83
C ARG A 9 4.15 -12.31 -33.52
N ARG A 10 4.84 -11.52 -34.36
CA ARG A 10 6.22 -11.07 -34.05
C ARG A 10 6.28 -10.13 -32.85
N ALA A 11 5.32 -9.22 -32.70
CA ALA A 11 5.26 -8.33 -31.53
C ALA A 11 5.04 -9.10 -30.22
N TYR A 12 4.17 -10.12 -30.22
CA TYR A 12 3.98 -11.00 -29.06
C TYR A 12 5.23 -11.83 -28.73
N HIS A 13 5.98 -12.29 -29.74
CA HIS A 13 7.21 -13.06 -29.53
C HIS A 13 8.36 -12.20 -28.97
N ILE A 14 8.39 -10.90 -29.29
CA ILE A 14 9.38 -9.95 -28.77
C ILE A 14 9.05 -9.51 -27.33
N LEU A 15 7.76 -9.51 -26.95
CA LEU A 15 7.34 -9.19 -25.57
C LEU A 15 7.60 -10.33 -24.57
N GLN A 16 7.79 -11.57 -25.03
CA GLN A 16 8.06 -12.72 -24.15
C GLN A 16 9.55 -12.93 -23.79
N THR A 17 10.47 -12.14 -24.35
CA THR A 17 11.92 -12.32 -24.09
C THR A 17 12.52 -11.29 -23.13
N LYS A 18 11.78 -10.26 -22.72
CA LYS A 18 12.13 -9.51 -21.50
C LYS A 18 11.55 -10.26 -20.30
N ARG A 19 12.20 -11.37 -19.93
CA ARG A 19 12.13 -11.86 -18.56
C ARG A 19 12.72 -10.76 -17.69
N VAL A 20 11.89 -9.82 -17.25
CA VAL A 20 12.20 -8.95 -16.13
C VAL A 20 12.40 -9.91 -14.98
N HIS A 21 13.66 -10.14 -14.59
CA HIS A 21 13.91 -10.80 -13.31
C HIS A 21 13.10 -10.04 -12.27
N PRO A 22 12.27 -10.70 -11.45
CA PRO A 22 11.64 -10.01 -10.34
C PRO A 22 12.78 -9.41 -9.53
N GLU A 23 12.92 -8.08 -9.59
CA GLU A 23 13.84 -7.38 -8.73
C GLU A 23 13.40 -7.73 -7.30
N ILE A 24 14.31 -8.34 -6.55
CA ILE A 24 14.08 -8.66 -5.15
C ILE A 24 14.04 -7.32 -4.43
N PHE A 25 12.85 -6.73 -4.30
CA PHE A 25 12.67 -5.51 -3.55
C PHE A 25 12.86 -5.82 -2.07
N GLN A 26 13.86 -5.19 -1.46
CA GLN A 26 14.02 -5.19 -0.01
C GLN A 26 13.24 -4.02 0.58
N TYR A 27 12.31 -4.34 1.48
CA TYR A 27 11.58 -3.33 2.25
C TYR A 27 12.55 -2.63 3.21
N LYS A 28 12.70 -1.31 3.10
CA LYS A 28 13.51 -0.53 4.05
C LYS A 28 12.76 -0.27 5.37
N ILE A 29 11.42 -0.28 5.32
CA ILE A 29 10.55 -0.14 6.48
C ILE A 29 9.70 -1.40 6.54
N VAL A 30 9.68 -2.04 7.70
CA VAL A 30 8.89 -3.25 7.92
C VAL A 30 8.03 -3.05 9.16
N ASN A 31 6.74 -3.34 9.03
CA ASN A 31 5.78 -3.20 10.10
C ASN A 31 5.23 -4.57 10.52
N ASN A 32 6.10 -5.41 11.08
CA ASN A 32 5.74 -6.78 11.48
C ASN A 32 4.60 -6.79 12.50
N ARG A 33 4.53 -5.78 13.36
CA ARG A 33 3.50 -5.64 14.39
C ARG A 33 2.16 -5.15 13.86
N ALA A 34 2.09 -4.64 12.63
CA ALA A 34 0.84 -4.19 12.02
C ALA A 34 -0.16 -5.32 11.80
N CYS A 35 0.23 -6.59 11.95
CA CYS A 35 -0.68 -7.73 11.95
C CYS A 35 -0.64 -8.56 13.24
N GLU A 36 0.21 -8.19 14.21
CA GLU A 36 0.32 -8.88 15.50
C GLU A 36 -0.75 -8.32 16.46
N ASN A 37 -1.97 -8.83 16.35
CA ASN A 37 -2.95 -8.69 17.43
C ASN A 37 -3.45 -10.07 17.82
N ASN A 38 -3.03 -10.53 18.99
CA ASN A 38 -3.26 -11.92 19.41
C ASN A 38 -4.73 -12.19 19.77
N ASN A 39 -5.56 -11.14 19.90
CA ASN A 39 -6.93 -11.22 20.39
C ASN A 39 -7.99 -10.77 19.38
N SER A 40 -7.62 -10.30 18.18
CA SER A 40 -8.58 -9.93 17.14
C SER A 40 -8.06 -10.26 15.74
N THR A 41 -8.93 -10.84 14.92
CA THR A 41 -8.67 -11.11 13.50
C THR A 41 -8.87 -9.84 12.70
N ILE A 42 -7.95 -9.53 11.79
CA ILE A 42 -8.11 -8.41 10.86
C ILE A 42 -9.17 -8.79 9.82
N ASP A 43 -10.28 -8.06 9.79
CA ASP A 43 -11.37 -8.29 8.84
C ASP A 43 -11.10 -7.62 7.49
N LEU A 44 -10.42 -6.47 7.50
CA LEU A 44 -10.09 -5.71 6.30
C LEU A 44 -8.73 -5.01 6.43
N LEU A 45 -7.84 -5.30 5.49
CA LEU A 45 -6.55 -4.62 5.36
C LEU A 45 -6.52 -3.79 4.06
N ILE A 46 -6.33 -2.48 4.19
CA ILE A 46 -6.30 -1.54 3.07
C ILE A 46 -4.88 -1.01 2.91
N PHE A 47 -4.31 -1.23 1.72
CA PHE A 47 -3.07 -0.58 1.31
C PHE A 47 -3.35 0.63 0.44
N ILE A 48 -2.76 1.76 0.81
CA ILE A 48 -2.83 3.00 0.05
C ILE A 48 -1.45 3.29 -0.52
N THR A 49 -1.32 3.22 -1.84
CA THR A 49 -0.09 3.58 -2.53
C THR A 49 0.15 5.08 -2.44
N SER A 50 1.35 5.48 -2.01
CA SER A 50 1.73 6.88 -1.84
C SER A 50 3.20 7.09 -2.19
N ASN A 51 3.64 8.34 -2.22
CA ASN A 51 5.04 8.71 -2.46
C ASN A 51 5.61 9.36 -1.21
N SER A 52 6.91 9.23 -0.97
CA SER A 52 7.61 9.86 0.16
C SER A 52 7.28 11.35 0.36
N ARG A 53 7.00 12.09 -0.73
CA ARG A 53 6.65 13.53 -0.72
C ARG A 53 5.21 13.84 -0.29
N SER A 54 4.31 12.87 -0.33
CA SER A 54 2.87 13.07 -0.13
C SER A 54 2.44 12.96 1.33
N TYR A 55 3.24 13.52 2.25
CA TYR A 55 2.93 13.53 3.68
C TYR A 55 1.54 14.13 3.97
N GLU A 56 1.26 15.31 3.41
CA GLU A 56 0.00 16.02 3.65
C GLU A 56 -1.21 15.17 3.24
N ARG A 57 -1.11 14.45 2.12
CA ARG A 57 -2.17 13.54 1.66
C ARG A 57 -2.38 12.39 2.64
N ARG A 58 -1.31 11.75 3.11
CA ARG A 58 -1.41 10.68 4.11
C ARG A 58 -2.02 11.20 5.41
N ASN A 59 -1.57 12.36 5.88
CA ASN A 59 -2.10 13.00 7.08
C ASN A 59 -3.59 13.37 6.94
N ALA A 60 -4.02 13.87 5.78
CA ALA A 60 -5.44 14.13 5.50
C ALA A 60 -6.27 12.84 5.55
N ILE A 61 -5.76 11.74 5.00
CA ILE A 61 -6.41 10.42 5.09
C ILE A 61 -6.52 9.98 6.55
N ARG A 62 -5.44 10.03 7.32
CA ARG A 62 -5.43 9.69 8.76
C ARG A 62 -6.46 10.48 9.57
N ARG A 63 -6.74 11.73 9.19
CA ARG A 63 -7.73 12.60 9.85
C ARG A 63 -9.17 12.35 9.40
N THR A 64 -9.35 11.78 8.20
CA THR A 64 -10.66 11.59 7.57
C THR A 64 -11.06 10.11 7.61
N TYR A 65 -11.18 9.45 6.46
CA TYR A 65 -11.63 8.06 6.34
C TYR A 65 -10.60 7.05 6.84
N GLY A 66 -9.34 7.48 7.04
CA GLY A 66 -8.32 6.68 7.69
C GLY A 66 -8.49 6.54 9.20
N ASN A 67 -9.32 7.41 9.80
CA ASN A 67 -9.60 7.38 11.23
C ASN A 67 -10.79 6.46 11.51
N LEU A 68 -10.51 5.25 11.96
CA LEU A 68 -11.54 4.24 12.24
C LEU A 68 -12.47 4.66 13.38
N ASN A 69 -11.99 5.47 14.34
CA ASN A 69 -12.84 6.03 15.40
C ASN A 69 -13.94 6.95 14.86
N ASN A 70 -13.75 7.53 13.67
CA ASN A 70 -14.77 8.36 13.02
C ASN A 70 -15.72 7.53 12.16
N ILE A 71 -15.29 6.40 11.60
CA ILE A 71 -16.16 5.50 10.84
C ILE A 71 -17.24 4.89 11.74
N PHE A 72 -16.89 4.56 12.98
CA PHE A 72 -17.83 4.01 13.96
C PHE A 72 -18.96 4.96 14.36
N LYS A 73 -18.88 6.26 14.02
CA LYS A 73 -19.98 7.22 14.23
C LYS A 73 -21.09 7.11 13.19
N TYR A 74 -20.81 6.49 12.04
CA TYR A 74 -21.72 6.40 10.89
C TYR A 74 -22.23 4.98 10.63
N SER A 75 -21.81 4.01 11.45
CA SER A 75 -21.99 2.60 11.15
C SER A 75 -22.83 1.90 12.22
N ASP A 76 -23.77 1.08 11.76
CA ASP A 76 -24.59 0.20 12.60
C ASP A 76 -23.72 -0.67 13.53
N ASN A 77 -24.27 -1.12 14.67
CA ASN A 77 -23.52 -1.84 15.72
C ASN A 77 -22.74 -3.08 15.22
N ALA A 78 -23.12 -3.63 14.07
CA ALA A 78 -22.45 -4.76 13.42
C ALA A 78 -21.09 -4.38 12.80
N LEU A 79 -20.99 -3.20 12.18
CA LEU A 79 -19.76 -2.74 11.52
C LEU A 79 -18.76 -2.14 12.52
N ALA A 80 -19.24 -1.72 13.70
CA ALA A 80 -18.40 -1.24 14.80
C ALA A 80 -17.45 -2.30 15.36
N ARG A 81 -17.68 -3.58 15.05
CA ARG A 81 -16.87 -4.71 15.49
C ARG A 81 -15.80 -5.12 14.49
N LEU A 82 -15.80 -4.56 13.28
CA LEU A 82 -14.83 -4.93 12.26
C LEU A 82 -13.47 -4.32 12.58
N GLU A 83 -12.44 -5.16 12.62
CA GLU A 83 -11.06 -4.69 12.74
C GLU A 83 -10.50 -4.37 11.35
N VAL A 84 -10.57 -3.08 11.00
CA VAL A 84 -9.98 -2.54 9.77
C VAL A 84 -8.57 -2.04 10.08
N ARG A 85 -7.62 -2.22 9.16
CA ARG A 85 -6.29 -1.61 9.23
C ARG A 85 -5.93 -0.92 7.91
N ILE A 86 -5.30 0.24 8.02
CA ILE A 86 -4.88 1.02 6.87
C ILE A 86 -3.37 1.21 6.94
N LEU A 87 -2.69 0.84 5.85
CA LEU A 87 -1.25 0.99 5.70
C LEU A 87 -0.94 1.77 4.42
N PHE A 88 0.11 2.60 4.47
CA PHE A 88 0.63 3.33 3.34
C PHE A 88 1.83 2.59 2.76
N MET A 89 1.65 2.06 1.55
CA MET A 89 2.77 1.52 0.78
C MET A 89 3.44 2.67 0.04
N ILE A 90 4.70 2.97 0.36
CA ILE A 90 5.39 4.13 -0.21
C ILE A 90 6.55 3.76 -1.11
N ASN A 91 6.70 4.53 -2.20
CA ASN A 91 7.99 4.60 -2.87
C ASN A 91 8.94 5.49 -2.06
N LEU A 92 10.17 5.00 -1.85
CA LEU A 92 11.17 5.61 -1.01
C LEU A 92 12.17 6.46 -1.82
N ASP A 93 12.20 7.75 -1.53
CA ASP A 93 13.23 8.69 -1.98
C ASP A 93 14.24 8.82 -0.84
N GLU A 94 15.51 8.49 -1.07
CA GLU A 94 16.55 8.46 -0.03
C GLU A 94 16.72 9.82 0.64
N ASN A 95 16.51 10.91 -0.10
CA ASN A 95 16.58 12.28 0.41
C ASN A 95 15.48 12.59 1.44
N ARG A 96 14.44 11.77 1.51
CA ARG A 96 13.28 11.92 2.40
C ARG A 96 13.23 10.86 3.47
N MET A 97 14.23 9.99 3.56
CA MET A 97 14.22 8.85 4.47
C MET A 97 14.02 9.28 5.93
N LYS A 98 14.74 10.31 6.39
CA LYS A 98 14.61 10.81 7.77
C LYS A 98 13.18 11.25 8.11
N THR A 99 12.53 11.99 7.20
CA THR A 99 11.16 12.45 7.39
C THR A 99 10.17 11.30 7.41
N VAL A 100 10.36 10.33 6.53
CA VAL A 100 9.51 9.13 6.47
C VAL A 100 9.69 8.25 7.70
N LEU A 101 10.91 8.07 8.20
CA LEU A 101 11.17 7.32 9.44
C LEU A 101 10.52 8.00 10.64
N TYR A 102 10.64 9.33 10.74
CA TYR A 102 9.96 10.09 11.79
C TYR A 102 8.42 9.96 11.71
N GLU A 103 7.86 10.00 10.50
CA GLU A 103 6.43 9.74 10.29
C GLU A 103 6.05 8.32 10.72
N GLN A 104 6.87 7.32 10.37
CA GLN A 104 6.66 5.92 10.76
C GLN A 104 6.72 5.74 12.28
N GLU A 105 7.65 6.39 12.97
CA GLU A 105 7.74 6.34 14.44
C GLU A 105 6.46 6.86 15.12
N ILE A 106 5.83 7.89 14.55
CA ILE A 106 4.61 8.49 15.10
C ILE A 106 3.38 7.62 14.82
N PHE A 107 3.21 7.16 13.57
CA PHE A 107 1.95 6.58 13.12
C PHE A 107 1.97 5.07 12.97
N ASN A 108 3.15 4.46 12.83
CA ASN A 108 3.33 3.02 12.63
C ASN A 108 2.40 2.43 11.55
N ASP A 109 2.28 3.09 10.40
CA ASP A 109 1.36 2.72 9.32
C ASP A 109 2.00 2.73 7.92
N ILE A 110 3.31 2.86 7.81
CA ILE A 110 4.06 2.89 6.54
C ILE A 110 4.75 1.54 6.29
N VAL A 111 4.72 1.10 5.03
CA VAL A 111 5.43 -0.06 4.48
C VAL A 111 6.14 0.32 3.17
#